data_AF-A0A2D7NU18-F1
#
_entry.id   AF-A0A2D7NU18-F1
#
_cell.length_a   1.000
_cell.length_b   1.000
_cell.length_c   1.000
_cell.angle_alpha   90.00
_cell.angle_beta   90.00
_cell.angle_gamma   90.00
#
_symmetry.space_group_name_H-M   'P 1'
#
loop_
_entity.id
_entity.type
_entity.pdbx_description
1 polymer ?
#
loop_
_entity_poly.entity_id
_entity_poly.type
_entity_poly.pdbx_seq_one_letter_code
_entity_poly.pdbx_strand_id
1 'polypeptide(L)' 'DSAFLGLLLDGFPVYGPVENGVTLTNDDLDDYHGHTHSKVDFPEEIYHYHITAELPWINGGEFYGNAGTVTK' A
#
# COMPACT_ATOMS: atom_id res chain seq x y z
N ASP A 1 -7.05 -12.94 3.29
CA ASP A 1 -6.02 -12.26 2.46
C ASP A 1 -6.49 -10.88 2.07
N SER A 2 -5.56 -9.93 2.02
CA SER A 2 -5.90 -8.53 1.80
C SER A 2 -6.50 -8.33 0.42
N ALA A 3 -7.64 -7.65 0.38
CA ALA A 3 -8.25 -7.26 -0.86
C ALA A 3 -7.38 -6.20 -1.56
N PHE A 4 -7.03 -6.44 -2.82
CA PHE A 4 -6.51 -5.40 -3.70
C PHE A 4 -7.56 -4.31 -3.88
N LEU A 5 -7.19 -3.06 -3.60
CA LEU A 5 -8.12 -1.91 -3.64
C LEU A 5 -7.94 -1.08 -4.91
N GLY A 6 -6.71 -0.97 -5.42
CA GLY A 6 -6.41 -0.21 -6.62
C GLY A 6 -4.94 0.21 -6.70
N LEU A 7 -4.66 1.16 -7.60
CA LEU A 7 -3.35 1.79 -7.76
C LEU A 7 -3.44 3.28 -7.40
N LEU A 8 -2.44 3.78 -6.69
CA LEU A 8 -2.21 5.22 -6.59
C LEU A 8 -1.53 5.73 -7.86
N LEU A 9 -1.66 7.04 -8.11
CA LEU A 9 -1.11 7.67 -9.32
C LEU A 9 0.42 7.72 -9.34
N ASP A 10 1.08 7.43 -8.22
CA ASP A 10 2.53 7.26 -8.14
C ASP A 10 3.01 5.89 -8.66
N GLY A 11 2.07 5.01 -9.02
CA GLY A 11 2.33 3.74 -9.68
C GLY A 11 2.29 2.51 -8.77
N PHE A 12 2.01 2.68 -7.47
CA PHE A 12 2.04 1.59 -6.51
C PHE A 12 0.65 1.12 -6.08
N PRO A 13 0.47 -0.19 -5.87
CA PRO A 13 -0.81 -0.76 -5.49
C PRO A 13 -1.15 -0.49 -4.01
N VAL A 14 -2.45 -0.52 -3.71
CA VAL A 14 -3.01 -0.35 -2.37
C VAL A 14 -3.80 -1.59 -1.98
N TYR A 15 -3.56 -2.08 -0.78
CA TYR A 15 -4.21 -3.24 -0.19
C TYR A 15 -4.92 -2.91 1.13
N GLY A 16 -5.84 -3.77 1.54
CA GLY A 16 -6.47 -3.73 2.88
C GLY A 16 -5.50 -3.99 4.04
N PRO A 17 -5.97 -4.04 5.30
CA PRO A 17 -5.11 -4.19 6.47
C PRO A 17 -4.59 -5.61 6.74
N VAL A 18 -4.99 -6.63 5.99
CA VAL A 18 -4.74 -8.03 6.34
C VAL A 18 -3.82 -8.72 5.34
N GLU A 19 -2.56 -8.92 5.67
CA GLU A 19 -1.63 -9.66 4.83
C GLU A 19 -1.33 -11.05 5.41
N ASN A 20 -1.40 -12.10 4.59
CA ASN A 20 -1.06 -13.48 4.99
C ASN A 20 -1.80 -13.96 6.27
N GLY A 21 -3.03 -13.49 6.47
CA GLY A 21 -3.85 -13.81 7.64
C GLY A 21 -3.53 -12.99 8.90
N VAL A 22 -2.54 -12.10 8.85
CA VAL A 22 -2.16 -11.17 9.93
C VAL A 22 -2.77 -9.80 9.65
N THR A 23 -3.35 -9.18 10.67
CA THR A 23 -3.76 -7.77 10.59
C THR A 23 -2.53 -6.92 10.86
N LEU A 24 -2.11 -6.14 9.87
CA LEU A 24 -0.95 -5.26 9.94
C LEU A 24 -1.25 -4.05 10.83
N THR A 25 -0.21 -3.62 11.53
CA THR A 25 -0.14 -2.40 12.34
C THR A 25 0.87 -1.43 11.72
N ASN A 26 0.93 -0.22 12.24
CA ASN A 26 1.91 0.77 11.82
C ASN A 26 3.35 0.33 12.10
N ASP A 27 3.58 -0.54 13.10
CA ASP A 27 4.91 -1.08 13.38
C ASP A 27 5.38 -2.07 12.30
N ASP A 28 4.46 -2.60 11.50
CA ASP A 28 4.75 -3.51 10.37
C ASP A 28 5.02 -2.76 9.06
N LEU A 29 4.76 -1.44 9.02
CA LEU A 29 4.79 -0.61 7.82
C LEU A 29 5.83 0.52 7.95
N ASP A 30 6.23 1.09 6.83
CA ASP A 30 7.07 2.28 6.82
C ASP A 30 6.26 3.59 7.01
N ASP A 31 6.97 4.72 7.00
CA ASP A 31 6.37 6.06 7.16
C ASP A 31 5.34 6.40 6.06
N TYR A 32 5.44 5.76 4.90
CA TYR A 32 4.50 5.91 3.79
C TYR A 32 3.34 4.92 3.87
N HIS A 33 3.25 4.14 4.95
CA HIS A 33 2.22 3.14 5.19
C HIS A 33 2.27 1.98 4.19
N GLY A 34 3.48 1.61 3.78
CA GLY A 34 3.70 0.46 2.90
C GLY A 34 4.93 -0.35 3.26
N HIS A 35 5.17 -1.36 2.43
CA HIS A 35 6.34 -2.25 2.52
C HIS A 35 6.51 -3.00 1.19
N THR A 36 7.61 -3.75 1.07
CA THR A 36 7.92 -4.55 -0.13
C THR A 36 7.70 -6.02 0.14
N HIS A 37 6.78 -6.62 -0.62
CA HIS A 37 6.51 -8.07 -0.60
C HIS A 37 5.87 -8.51 -1.91
N SER A 38 6.03 -9.77 -2.27
CA SER A 38 5.32 -10.36 -3.41
C SER A 38 3.82 -10.50 -3.12
N LYS A 39 2.98 -10.28 -4.14
CA LYS A 39 1.52 -10.44 -4.08
C LYS A 39 1.03 -11.39 -5.15
N VAL A 40 -0.20 -11.89 -4.98
CA VAL A 40 -0.82 -12.74 -6.02
C VAL A 40 -1.02 -11.97 -7.34
N ASP A 41 -1.30 -10.66 -7.24
CA ASP A 41 -1.49 -9.77 -8.39
C ASP A 41 -0.17 -9.27 -8.99
N PHE A 42 0.89 -9.26 -8.16
CA PHE A 42 2.24 -8.80 -8.51
C PHE A 42 3.24 -9.83 -7.98
N PRO A 43 3.54 -10.90 -8.76
CA PRO A 43 4.35 -12.02 -8.28
C PRO A 43 5.84 -11.69 -8.11
N GLU A 44 6.29 -10.59 -8.69
CA GLU A 44 7.59 -9.99 -8.37
C GLU A 44 7.47 -9.13 -7.10
N GLU A 45 8.56 -8.99 -6.34
CA GLU A 45 8.57 -8.09 -5.17
C GLU A 45 8.22 -6.66 -5.62
N ILE A 46 7.17 -6.11 -5.02
CA ILE A 46 6.70 -4.76 -5.30
C ILE A 46 6.44 -4.03 -4.00
N TYR A 47 6.83 -2.76 -3.95
CA TYR A 47 6.41 -1.87 -2.88
C TYR A 47 4.90 -1.66 -2.96
N HIS A 48 4.19 -1.70 -1.85
CA HIS A 48 2.74 -1.50 -1.86
C HIS A 48 2.23 -0.95 -0.53
N TYR A 49 1.17 -0.15 -0.62
CA TYR A 49 0.54 0.48 0.52
C TYR A 49 -0.49 -0.44 1.19
N HIS A 50 -0.66 -0.25 2.49
CA HIS A 50 -1.67 -0.91 3.29
C HIS A 50 -2.48 0.12 4.05
N ILE A 51 -3.81 0.11 3.88
CA ILE A 51 -4.68 0.84 4.81
C ILE A 51 -4.72 0.09 6.14
N THR A 52 -4.52 0.78 7.26
CA THR A 52 -4.68 0.21 8.61
C THR A 52 -5.82 0.91 9.36
N ALA A 53 -6.23 0.34 10.48
CA ALA A 53 -7.22 0.97 11.37
C ALA A 53 -6.62 2.06 12.26
N GLU A 54 -5.29 2.18 12.29
CA GLU A 54 -4.58 3.04 13.25
C GLU A 54 -4.37 4.47 12.75
N LEU A 55 -4.46 4.67 11.42
CA LEU A 55 -4.36 6.00 10.80
C LEU A 55 -5.51 6.25 9.82
N PRO A 56 -5.97 7.51 9.69
CA PRO A 56 -7.02 7.88 8.75
C PRO A 56 -6.51 8.08 7.31
N TRP A 57 -5.23 7.81 7.03
CA TRP A 57 -4.56 8.08 5.75
C TRP A 57 -4.38 6.78 4.96
N ILE A 58 -4.31 6.88 3.63
CA ILE A 58 -4.08 5.71 2.75
C ILE A 58 -2.58 5.38 2.63
N ASN A 59 -1.71 6.40 2.65
CA ASN A 59 -0.29 6.31 2.31
C ASN A 59 0.59 7.16 3.24
N GLY A 60 0.30 7.19 4.55
CA GLY A 60 1.11 7.92 5.53
C GLY A 60 1.12 9.46 5.40
N GLY A 61 0.51 10.01 4.34
CA GLY A 61 0.49 11.44 4.00
C GLY A 61 1.40 11.85 2.84
N GLU A 62 2.24 10.95 2.31
CA GLU A 62 3.20 11.19 1.22
C GLU A 62 3.27 10.03 0.22
N PHE A 63 4.00 10.18 -0.89
CA PHE A 63 4.13 9.13 -1.92
C PHE A 63 5.54 8.52 -1.89
N TYR A 64 5.62 7.19 -1.90
CA TYR A 64 6.86 6.45 -2.12
C TYR A 64 7.41 6.68 -3.53
N GLY A 65 6.52 6.72 -4.53
CA GLY A 65 6.87 7.03 -5.91
C GLY A 65 6.92 8.53 -6.23
N ASN A 66 6.94 8.83 -7.52
CA ASN A 66 6.75 10.20 -7.98
C ASN A 66 5.24 10.50 -8.05
N ALA A 67 4.82 11.65 -7.54
CA ALA A 67 3.42 12.07 -7.65
C ALA A 67 2.97 12.08 -9.13
N GLY A 68 1.92 11.30 -9.43
CA GLY A 68 1.39 11.21 -10.78
C GLY A 68 0.57 12.44 -11.19
N THR A 69 0.44 12.64 -12.50
CA THR A 69 -0.34 13.76 -13.08
C THR A 69 -1.50 13.25 -13.91
N VAL A 70 -2.66 13.90 -13.83
CA VAL A 70 -3.82 13.63 -14.70
C VAL A 70 -3.99 14.78 -15.68
N THR A 71 -4.08 14.47 -16.98
CA THR A 71 -4.49 15.43 -18.02
C THR A 71 -5.91 15.07 -18.47
N LYS A 72 -6.79 16.06 -18.58
CA LYS A 72 -8.21 15.88 -18.93
C LYS A 72 -8.48 16.31 -20.37
#